data_AF-A0A3D3GLY1-F1
#
_entry.id   AF-A0A3D3GLY1-F1
#
_cell.length_a   1.000
_cell.length_b   1.000
_cell.length_c   1.000
_cell.angle_alpha   90.00
_cell.angle_beta   90.00
_cell.angle_gamma   90.00
#
_symmetry.space_group_name_H-M   'P 1'
#
loop_
_entity.id
_entity.type
_entity.pdbx_description
1 polymer ?
#
loop_
_entity_poly.entity_id
_entity_poly.type
_entity_poly.pdbx_seq_one_letter_code
_entity_poly.pdbx_strand_id
1 'polypeptide(L)'
;GHSKAYAMTGWRLGYAGIPDKAMAKAFSSFQSHSTSNPNSFAQAGGITALDTGDAEAAKMCAVYEKRRDLFIKLLEKVPGFKPFRPDGAFYLFINVAETGLTGLQVSDLLLEKALVAVVPGEPFGSSKHIRVSYATSEKDIEEAVRRMAVHISPLRSSSTGARA
;
A
#
# COMPACT_ATOMS: atom_id res chain seq x y z
N GLY A 1 -14.15 0.48 8.35
CA GLY A 1 -14.38 -0.90 7.87
C GLY A 1 -13.26 -1.81 8.35
N HIS A 2 -13.45 -3.13 8.29
CA HIS A 2 -12.64 -4.07 9.09
C HIS A 2 -11.39 -4.63 8.40
N SER A 3 -11.29 -4.48 7.08
CA SER A 3 -10.26 -5.17 6.29
C SER A 3 -8.82 -4.80 6.65
N LYS A 4 -8.57 -3.59 7.17
CA LYS A 4 -7.21 -3.09 7.40
C LYS A 4 -6.83 -3.12 8.87
N ALA A 5 -7.63 -2.51 9.73
CA ALA A 5 -7.37 -2.45 11.18
C ALA A 5 -7.33 -3.83 11.83
N TYR A 6 -8.16 -4.78 11.36
CA TYR A 6 -8.32 -6.09 11.99
C TYR A 6 -7.87 -7.26 11.10
N ALA A 7 -7.11 -7.00 10.04
CA ALA A 7 -6.64 -8.01 9.07
C ALA A 7 -7.75 -8.86 8.42
N MET A 8 -8.97 -8.34 8.33
CA MET A 8 -10.16 -9.05 7.81
C MET A 8 -10.40 -8.83 6.31
N THR A 9 -9.36 -8.86 5.46
CA THR A 9 -9.49 -8.55 4.02
C THR A 9 -10.46 -9.50 3.30
N GLY A 10 -10.38 -10.80 3.59
CA GLY A 10 -11.23 -11.84 3.02
C GLY A 10 -12.67 -11.89 3.55
N TRP A 11 -12.98 -11.16 4.63
CA TRP A 11 -14.29 -11.23 5.30
C TRP A 11 -15.37 -10.34 4.69
N ARG A 12 -14.93 -9.37 3.87
CA ARG A 12 -15.80 -8.49 3.08
C ARG A 12 -16.78 -7.67 3.93
N LEU A 13 -16.30 -7.10 5.04
CA LEU A 13 -17.11 -6.27 5.94
C LEU A 13 -16.66 -4.81 5.97
N GLY A 14 -17.62 -3.91 5.75
CA GLY A 14 -17.47 -2.46 5.83
C GLY A 14 -18.76 -1.80 6.28
N TYR A 15 -18.70 -0.51 6.59
CA TYR A 15 -19.84 0.29 7.03
C TYR A 15 -19.63 1.75 6.60
N ALA A 16 -20.72 2.50 6.52
CA ALA A 16 -20.73 3.95 6.27
C ALA A 16 -21.45 4.65 7.43
N GLY A 17 -20.83 5.67 8.02
CA GLY A 17 -21.48 6.57 8.97
C GLY A 17 -22.13 7.72 8.21
N ILE A 18 -23.47 7.76 8.18
CA ILE A 18 -24.24 8.76 7.43
C ILE A 18 -25.16 9.50 8.41
N PRO A 19 -24.86 10.77 8.76
CA PRO A 19 -25.68 11.54 9.71
C PRO A 19 -27.09 11.84 9.19
N ASP A 20 -27.23 12.05 7.88
CA ASP A 20 -28.51 12.29 7.23
C ASP A 20 -29.33 11.00 7.15
N LYS A 21 -30.47 10.95 7.86
CA LYS A 21 -31.33 9.77 7.92
C LYS A 21 -32.00 9.44 6.58
N ALA A 22 -32.34 10.44 5.78
CA ALA A 22 -32.96 10.21 4.47
C ALA A 22 -31.93 9.58 3.52
N MET A 23 -30.70 10.09 3.54
CA MET A 23 -29.58 9.50 2.79
C MET A 23 -29.25 8.10 3.29
N ALA A 24 -29.16 7.87 4.60
CA ALA A 24 -28.91 6.55 5.17
C ALA A 24 -29.98 5.53 4.74
N LYS A 25 -31.25 5.95 4.72
CA LYS A 25 -32.36 5.11 4.22
C LYS A 25 -32.21 4.80 2.73
N ALA A 26 -31.87 5.79 1.90
CA ALA A 26 -31.65 5.57 0.48
C ALA A 26 -30.50 4.58 0.21
N PHE A 27 -29.38 4.70 0.95
CA PHE A 27 -28.27 3.75 0.89
C PHE A 27 -28.70 2.34 1.29
N SER A 28 -29.46 2.20 2.40
CA SER A 28 -29.96 0.90 2.84
C SER A 28 -30.91 0.27 1.81
N SER A 29 -31.82 1.05 1.22
CA SER A 29 -32.73 0.57 0.18
C SER A 29 -31.96 0.10 -1.07
N PHE A 30 -30.98 0.87 -1.53
CA PHE A 30 -30.13 0.48 -2.66
C PHE A 30 -29.37 -0.83 -2.37
N GLN A 31 -28.76 -0.93 -1.19
CA GLN A 31 -28.03 -2.12 -0.76
C GLN A 31 -28.92 -3.37 -0.72
N SER A 32 -30.14 -3.26 -0.17
CA SER A 32 -31.11 -4.37 -0.11
C SER A 32 -31.50 -4.89 -1.49
N HIS A 33 -31.55 -4.03 -2.51
CA HIS A 33 -31.86 -4.41 -3.89
C HIS A 33 -30.62 -4.76 -4.74
N SER A 34 -29.41 -4.62 -4.19
CA SER A 34 -28.17 -4.93 -4.89
C SER A 34 -27.52 -6.20 -4.38
N THR A 35 -27.26 -6.30 -3.07
CA THR A 35 -26.49 -7.42 -2.49
C THR A 35 -27.06 -7.93 -1.16
N SER A 36 -28.24 -7.46 -0.74
CA SER A 36 -28.85 -7.77 0.55
C SER A 36 -27.94 -7.35 1.72
N ASN A 37 -27.88 -8.12 2.81
CA ASN A 37 -26.99 -7.87 3.95
C ASN A 37 -25.58 -8.48 3.75
N PRO A 38 -24.54 -7.94 4.43
CA PRO A 38 -23.24 -8.62 4.52
C PRO A 38 -23.38 -10.03 5.11
N ASN A 39 -22.46 -10.94 4.78
CA ASN A 39 -22.52 -12.32 5.29
C ASN A 39 -22.57 -12.35 6.84
N SER A 40 -23.38 -13.25 7.39
CA SER A 40 -23.75 -13.23 8.82
C SER A 40 -22.57 -13.48 9.75
N PHE A 41 -21.67 -14.40 9.41
CA PHE A 41 -20.51 -14.73 10.24
C PHE A 41 -19.49 -13.59 10.29
N ALA A 42 -19.32 -12.82 9.20
CA ALA A 42 -18.46 -11.64 9.23
C ALA A 42 -19.04 -10.55 10.11
N GLN A 43 -20.37 -10.35 10.13
CA GLN A 43 -20.99 -9.40 11.05
C GLN A 43 -20.68 -9.76 12.51
N ALA A 44 -20.81 -11.04 12.88
CA ALA A 44 -20.45 -11.52 14.23
C ALA A 44 -18.97 -11.28 14.57
N GLY A 45 -18.05 -11.65 13.66
CA GLY A 45 -16.62 -11.37 13.86
C GLY A 45 -16.30 -9.87 13.89
N GLY A 46 -17.07 -9.06 13.15
CA GLY A 46 -16.95 -7.61 13.12
C GLY A 46 -17.34 -6.93 14.42
N ILE A 47 -18.31 -7.49 15.16
CA ILE A 47 -18.66 -7.04 16.51
C ILE A 47 -17.49 -7.31 17.46
N THR A 48 -16.98 -8.55 17.48
CA THR A 48 -15.83 -8.92 18.32
C THR A 48 -14.61 -8.05 18.03
N ALA A 49 -14.35 -7.76 16.75
CA ALA A 49 -13.26 -6.89 16.33
C ALA A 49 -13.42 -5.45 16.87
N LEU A 50 -14.64 -4.90 16.88
CA LEU A 50 -14.91 -3.57 17.43
C LEU A 50 -14.85 -3.55 18.97
N ASP A 51 -15.28 -4.62 19.63
CA ASP A 51 -15.33 -4.67 21.10
C ASP A 51 -13.95 -4.91 21.73
N THR A 52 -13.09 -5.69 21.06
CA THR A 52 -11.86 -6.22 21.68
C THR A 52 -10.61 -6.15 20.80
N GLY A 53 -10.74 -5.80 19.52
CA GLY A 53 -9.67 -5.92 18.53
C GLY A 53 -8.58 -4.84 18.61
N ASP A 54 -8.83 -3.73 19.31
CA ASP A 54 -7.94 -2.56 19.29
C ASP A 54 -6.55 -2.85 19.88
N ALA A 55 -6.46 -3.73 20.88
CA ALA A 55 -5.17 -4.13 21.46
C ALA A 55 -4.29 -4.90 20.44
N GLU A 56 -4.89 -5.78 19.64
CA GLU A 56 -4.18 -6.49 18.57
C GLU A 56 -3.85 -5.55 17.40
N ALA A 57 -4.75 -4.63 17.07
CA ALA A 57 -4.49 -3.61 16.05
C ALA A 57 -3.28 -2.74 16.43
N ALA A 58 -3.16 -2.32 17.70
CA ALA A 58 -2.02 -1.55 18.19
C ALA A 58 -0.69 -2.31 18.07
N LYS A 59 -0.68 -3.62 18.38
CA LYS A 59 0.50 -4.48 18.16
C LYS A 59 0.88 -4.53 16.69
N MET A 60 -0.11 -4.69 15.81
CA MET A 60 0.12 -4.70 14.36
C MET A 60 0.65 -3.36 13.84
N CYS A 61 0.17 -2.22 14.38
CA CYS A 61 0.70 -0.90 14.06
C CYS A 61 2.20 -0.78 14.40
N ALA A 62 2.63 -1.24 15.57
CA ALA A 62 4.05 -1.23 15.96
C ALA A 62 4.92 -2.08 15.01
N VAL A 63 4.40 -3.23 14.57
CA VAL A 63 5.08 -4.08 13.58
C VAL A 63 5.18 -3.38 12.23
N TYR A 64 4.12 -2.71 11.76
CA TYR A 64 4.16 -1.96 10.51
C TYR A 64 5.06 -0.73 10.56
N GLU A 65 5.14 -0.05 11.70
CA GLU A 65 6.09 1.04 11.90
C GLU A 65 7.54 0.56 11.77
N LYS A 66 7.90 -0.55 12.43
CA LYS A 66 9.23 -1.16 12.28
C LYS A 66 9.53 -1.51 10.82
N ARG A 67 8.56 -2.11 10.12
CA ARG A 67 8.70 -2.48 8.70
C ARG A 67 8.82 -1.26 7.78
N ARG A 68 8.04 -0.20 8.01
CA ARG A 68 8.13 1.08 7.30
C ARG A 68 9.55 1.64 7.42
N ASP A 69 10.06 1.72 8.64
CA ASP A 69 11.35 2.32 8.93
C ASP A 69 12.50 1.51 8.34
N LEU A 70 12.43 0.17 8.42
CA LEU A 70 13.36 -0.73 7.74
C LEU A 70 13.34 -0.50 6.22
N PHE A 71 12.16 -0.51 5.60
CA PHE A 71 12.05 -0.43 4.15
C PHE A 71 12.53 0.92 3.61
N ILE A 72 12.18 2.03 4.26
CA ILE A 72 12.68 3.37 3.91
C ILE A 72 14.21 3.39 4.00
N LYS A 73 14.79 2.96 5.13
CA LYS A 73 16.25 2.93 5.35
C LYS A 73 16.99 2.13 4.27
N LEU A 74 16.39 1.06 3.76
CA LEU A 74 16.97 0.23 2.71
C LEU A 74 16.80 0.88 1.32
N LEU A 75 15.62 1.43 1.02
CA LEU A 75 15.31 2.07 -0.26
C LEU A 75 16.11 3.35 -0.50
N GLU A 76 16.38 4.15 0.55
CA GLU A 76 17.22 5.36 0.47
C GLU A 76 18.65 5.06 -0.01
N LYS A 77 19.10 3.80 0.12
CA LYS A 77 20.41 3.36 -0.36
C LYS A 77 20.41 2.92 -1.82
N VAL A 78 19.24 2.90 -2.48
CA VAL A 78 19.10 2.51 -3.89
C VAL A 78 19.13 3.76 -4.76
N PRO A 79 20.22 4.03 -5.52
CA PRO A 79 20.27 5.15 -6.45
C PRO A 79 19.11 5.08 -7.45
N GLY A 80 18.44 6.22 -7.68
CA GLY A 80 17.27 6.30 -8.55
C GLY A 80 15.93 6.26 -7.81
N PHE A 81 15.92 5.88 -6.53
CA PHE A 81 14.73 5.90 -5.67
C PHE A 81 14.75 7.06 -4.67
N LYS A 82 13.59 7.68 -4.49
CA LYS A 82 13.31 8.64 -3.42
C LYS A 82 12.01 8.26 -2.70
N PRO A 83 12.07 7.45 -1.63
CA PRO A 83 10.87 7.07 -0.87
C PRO A 83 10.33 8.25 -0.06
N PHE A 84 9.01 8.38 0.02
CA PHE A 84 8.34 9.27 0.97
C PHE A 84 8.07 8.55 2.29
N ARG A 85 8.24 9.23 3.45
CA ARG A 85 7.88 8.70 4.77
C ARG A 85 6.42 8.99 5.09
N PRO A 86 5.53 7.97 5.12
CA PRO A 86 4.12 8.19 5.45
C PRO A 86 3.87 8.14 6.97
N ASP A 87 2.86 8.90 7.39
CA ASP A 87 2.34 8.88 8.76
C ASP A 87 1.36 7.72 9.01
N GLY A 88 0.89 7.04 7.97
CA GLY A 88 -0.08 5.95 8.09
C GLY A 88 -0.21 5.07 6.85
N ALA A 89 -1.22 4.19 6.89
CA ALA A 89 -1.36 3.05 5.97
C ALA A 89 -0.14 2.10 6.03
N PHE A 90 0.00 1.24 5.02
CA PHE A 90 1.13 0.29 4.91
C PHE A 90 1.76 0.30 3.51
N TYR A 91 1.81 1.48 2.88
CA TYR A 91 2.36 1.67 1.54
C TYR A 91 3.47 2.73 1.54
N LEU A 92 4.49 2.56 0.70
CA LEU A 92 5.42 3.63 0.34
C LEU A 92 5.16 4.04 -1.10
N PHE A 93 5.15 5.35 -1.34
CA PHE A 93 5.12 5.92 -2.69
C PHE A 93 6.52 6.42 -3.00
N ILE A 94 7.19 5.74 -3.94
CA ILE A 94 8.61 5.92 -4.23
C ILE A 94 8.70 6.68 -5.52
N ASN A 95 9.36 7.84 -5.52
CA ASN A 95 9.67 8.57 -6.74
C ASN A 95 10.83 7.87 -7.46
N VAL A 96 10.63 7.59 -8.75
CA VAL A 96 11.56 6.85 -9.61
C VAL A 96 12.06 7.69 -10.79
N ALA A 97 11.76 8.99 -10.82
CA ALA A 97 12.06 9.85 -11.95
C ALA A 97 13.56 9.92 -12.31
N GLU A 98 14.44 9.72 -11.33
CA GLU A 98 15.89 9.73 -11.55
C GLU A 98 16.40 8.55 -12.39
N THR A 99 15.60 7.48 -12.51
CA THR A 99 15.88 6.35 -13.41
C THR A 99 15.70 6.70 -14.89
N GLY A 100 15.07 7.84 -15.20
CA GLY A 100 14.67 8.20 -16.57
C GLY A 100 13.49 7.40 -17.11
N LEU A 101 12.90 6.50 -16.32
CA LEU A 101 11.76 5.67 -16.69
C LEU A 101 10.46 6.13 -16.00
N THR A 102 9.31 5.75 -16.57
CA THR A 102 8.01 5.92 -15.91
C THR A 102 7.79 4.87 -14.81
N GLY A 103 6.81 5.12 -13.94
CA GLY A 103 6.36 4.18 -12.91
C GLY A 103 5.97 2.82 -13.50
N LEU A 104 5.26 2.81 -14.63
CA LEU A 104 4.92 1.60 -15.38
C LEU A 104 6.16 0.84 -15.85
N GLN A 105 7.09 1.52 -16.53
CA GLN A 105 8.32 0.90 -17.03
C GLN A 105 9.18 0.32 -15.90
N VAL A 106 9.29 1.03 -14.78
CA VAL A 106 9.99 0.52 -13.58
C VAL A 106 9.26 -0.69 -13.01
N SER A 107 7.93 -0.67 -12.96
CA SER A 107 7.13 -1.78 -12.45
C SER A 107 7.32 -3.05 -13.29
N ASP A 108 7.30 -2.92 -14.62
CA ASP A 108 7.51 -4.04 -15.55
C ASP A 108 8.94 -4.60 -15.42
N LEU A 109 9.94 -3.72 -15.37
CA LEU A 109 11.34 -4.12 -15.19
C LEU A 109 11.56 -4.87 -13.88
N LEU A 110 10.98 -4.39 -12.77
CA LEU A 110 11.08 -5.06 -11.47
C LEU A 110 10.34 -6.40 -11.46
N LEU A 111 9.18 -6.48 -12.10
CA LEU A 111 8.43 -7.73 -12.18
C LEU A 111 9.19 -8.79 -13.00
N GLU A 112 9.65 -8.43 -14.20
CA GLU A 112 10.26 -9.37 -15.13
C GLU A 112 11.70 -9.75 -14.77
N LYS A 113 12.50 -8.79 -14.29
CA LYS A 113 13.94 -8.99 -14.04
C LYS A 113 14.25 -9.24 -12.58
N ALA A 114 13.63 -8.48 -11.69
CA ALA A 114 13.87 -8.59 -10.25
C ALA A 114 12.93 -9.60 -9.57
N LEU A 115 11.87 -10.07 -10.25
CA LEU A 115 10.81 -10.89 -9.65
C LEU A 115 10.17 -10.19 -8.43
N VAL A 116 10.00 -8.87 -8.51
CA VAL A 116 9.38 -8.06 -7.46
C VAL A 116 8.17 -7.32 -8.02
N ALA A 117 6.99 -7.71 -7.57
CA ALA A 117 5.74 -7.06 -7.96
C ALA A 117 5.54 -5.74 -7.18
N VAL A 118 5.39 -4.65 -7.93
CA VAL A 118 5.04 -3.33 -7.42
C VAL A 118 3.86 -2.77 -8.21
N VAL A 119 3.22 -1.72 -7.72
CA VAL A 119 2.10 -1.09 -8.46
C VAL A 119 2.59 0.22 -9.09
N PRO A 120 2.37 0.46 -10.40
CA PRO A 120 2.68 1.73 -11.02
C PRO A 120 1.92 2.89 -10.37
N GLY A 121 2.50 4.09 -10.42
CA GLY A 121 1.89 5.31 -9.87
C GLY A 121 0.81 5.91 -10.76
N GLU A 122 0.77 5.53 -12.03
CA GLU A 122 -0.12 6.06 -13.06
C GLU A 122 -1.61 5.96 -12.68
N PRO A 123 -2.12 4.82 -12.14
CA PRO A 123 -3.51 4.73 -11.66
C PRO A 123 -3.82 5.67 -10.47
N PHE A 124 -2.79 6.20 -9.81
CA PHE A 124 -2.89 7.19 -8.72
C PHE A 124 -2.57 8.61 -9.21
N GLY A 125 -2.45 8.83 -10.52
CA GLY A 125 -2.20 10.14 -11.12
C GLY A 125 -0.72 10.56 -11.16
N SER A 126 0.23 9.63 -11.04
CA SER A 126 1.65 9.98 -11.12
C SER A 126 2.51 8.96 -11.88
N SER A 127 2.95 9.32 -13.08
CA SER A 127 3.88 8.50 -13.89
C SER A 127 5.32 8.47 -13.37
N LYS A 128 5.62 9.20 -12.29
CA LYS A 128 6.98 9.31 -11.71
C LYS A 128 7.14 8.48 -10.45
N HIS A 129 6.14 7.70 -10.07
CA HIS A 129 6.14 6.95 -8.83
C HIS A 129 5.78 5.49 -9.03
N ILE A 130 6.20 4.68 -8.08
CA ILE A 130 5.68 3.33 -7.84
C ILE A 130 5.17 3.24 -6.41
N ARG A 131 4.19 2.36 -6.18
CA ARG A 131 3.65 2.06 -4.86
C ARG A 131 4.05 0.65 -4.45
N VAL A 132 4.69 0.54 -3.28
CA VAL A 132 5.04 -0.74 -2.65
C VAL A 132 4.25 -0.93 -1.36
N SER A 133 3.91 -2.18 -1.04
CA SER A 133 3.24 -2.56 0.22
C SER A 133 4.27 -3.18 1.15
N TYR A 134 4.23 -2.81 2.44
CA TYR A 134 5.06 -3.42 3.48
C TYR A 134 4.26 -4.23 4.50
N ALA A 135 3.05 -4.64 4.11
CA ALA A 135 2.27 -5.66 4.79
C ALA A 135 2.80 -7.08 4.47
N THR A 136 4.08 -7.32 4.72
CA THR A 136 4.77 -8.62 4.52
C THR A 136 5.89 -8.81 5.55
N SER A 137 6.65 -9.90 5.48
CA SER A 137 7.76 -10.18 6.40
C SER A 137 8.96 -9.23 6.21
N GLU A 138 9.76 -9.03 7.26
CA GLU A 138 11.01 -8.24 7.17
C GLU A 138 12.01 -8.87 6.19
N LYS A 139 12.07 -10.21 6.16
CA LYS A 139 12.89 -10.98 5.22
C LYS A 139 12.52 -10.70 3.77
N ASP A 140 11.23 -10.65 3.45
CA ASP A 140 10.78 -10.36 2.09
C ASP A 140 11.05 -8.90 1.71
N ILE A 141 10.97 -7.96 2.66
CA ILE A 141 11.34 -6.56 2.45
C ILE A 141 12.84 -6.45 2.11
N GLU A 142 13.70 -7.08 2.90
CA GLU A 142 15.16 -7.08 2.67
C GLU A 142 15.50 -7.69 1.30
N GLU A 143 14.92 -8.85 0.99
CA GLU A 143 15.15 -9.53 -0.28
C GLU A 143 14.62 -8.72 -1.47
N ALA A 144 13.44 -8.12 -1.34
CA ALA A 144 12.87 -7.26 -2.37
C ALA A 144 13.79 -6.07 -2.67
N VAL A 145 14.26 -5.35 -1.64
CA VAL A 145 15.17 -4.21 -1.86
C VAL A 145 16.49 -4.67 -2.47
N ARG A 146 17.04 -5.79 -2.01
CA ARG A 146 18.27 -6.36 -2.57
C ARG A 146 18.12 -6.63 -4.08
N ARG A 147 17.01 -7.23 -4.51
CA ARG A 147 16.73 -7.49 -5.93
C ARG A 147 16.47 -6.20 -6.71
N MET A 148 15.68 -5.27 -6.17
CA MET A 148 15.44 -3.97 -6.80
C MET A 148 16.75 -3.21 -7.05
N ALA A 149 17.65 -3.20 -6.06
CA ALA A 149 18.91 -2.46 -6.15
C ALA A 149 19.78 -2.90 -7.33
N VAL A 150 19.82 -4.21 -7.65
CA VAL A 150 20.60 -4.76 -8.76
C VAL A 150 20.16 -4.17 -10.11
N HIS A 151 18.87 -3.95 -10.31
CA HIS A 151 18.31 -3.53 -11.60
C HIS A 151 18.07 -2.02 -11.70
N ILE A 152 17.93 -1.32 -10.57
CA ILE A 152 17.61 0.12 -10.55
C ILE A 152 18.87 0.98 -10.47
N SER A 153 19.84 0.60 -9.63
CA SER A 153 21.06 1.40 -9.43
C SER A 153 21.82 1.73 -10.73
N PRO A 154 21.88 0.84 -11.75
CA PRO A 154 22.54 1.15 -13.02
C PRO A 154 21.82 2.18 -13.88
N LEU A 155 20.53 2.44 -13.66
CA LEU A 155 19.68 3.27 -14.52
C LEU A 155 19.79 4.77 -14.24
N ARG A 156 20.76 5.20 -13.41
CA ARG A 156 20.87 6.60 -13.02
C ARG A 156 21.02 7.49 -14.25
N SER A 157 20.04 8.36 -14.49
CA SER A 157 20.15 9.37 -15.54
C SER A 157 21.25 10.37 -15.18
N SER A 158 22.20 10.60 -16.09
CA SER A 158 23.21 11.64 -15.97
C SER A 158 22.57 13.01 -16.24
N SER A 159 21.85 13.55 -15.26
CA SER A 159 21.37 14.94 -15.28
C SER A 159 22.21 15.85 -14.38
N THR A 160 23.52 15.90 -14.65
CA THR A 160 24.36 17.08 -14.39
C THR A 160 25.30 17.23 -15.56
N GLY A 161 24.75 17.71 -16.68
CA GLY A 161 25.48 17.93 -17.92
C GLY A 161 24.66 18.80 -18.87
N ALA A 162 24.95 20.11 -18.82
CA ALA A 162 24.71 21.12 -19.84
C ALA A 162 23.39 21.93 -19.86
N ARG A 163 23.65 23.25 -19.86
CA ARG A 163 22.88 24.43 -20.32
C ARG A 163 22.00 25.11 -19.27
N ALA A 164 22.06 26.43 -19.11
CA ALA A 164 22.98 27.50 -19.51
C ALA A 164 22.59 28.72 -18.65
#